data_AF-A0A1H6NA81-F1
#
_entry.id   AF-A0A1H6NA81-F1
#
_cell.length_a   1.000
_cell.length_b   1.000
_cell.length_c   1.000
_cell.angle_alpha   90.00
_cell.angle_beta   90.00
_cell.angle_gamma   90.00
#
_symmetry.space_group_name_H-M   'P 1'
#
loop_
_entity.id
_entity.type
_entity.pdbx_description
1 polymer ?
#
loop_
_entity_poly.entity_id
_entity_poly.type
_entity_poly.pdbx_seq_one_letter_code
_entity_poly.pdbx_strand_id
1 'polypeptide(L)'
;MQQVAKGFTLIELMIVVAIVGILAAVAYPNYIEYVKRTHRTEIAVLLSEQAQNLERYYSRNGFYTNASVVGGNGYYTITPTLNAQDFTLAATATAGSMMVGDKCGGFTITQTGARSNPGASSGVTTKDCWGR
;
A
#
# COMPACT_ATOMS: atom_id res chain seq x y z
N MET A 1 0.27 -12.47 -61.16
CA MET A 1 0.74 -11.14 -60.73
C MET A 1 1.19 -11.26 -59.29
N GLN A 2 2.50 -11.25 -59.03
CA GLN A 2 3.01 -11.27 -57.65
C GLN A 2 2.71 -9.91 -57.01
N GLN A 3 1.88 -9.90 -55.97
CA GLN A 3 1.70 -8.70 -55.16
C GLN A 3 3.00 -8.41 -54.42
N VAL A 4 3.60 -7.25 -54.68
CA VAL A 4 4.70 -6.72 -53.87
C VAL A 4 4.12 -6.34 -52.52
N ALA A 5 4.54 -7.03 -51.46
CA ALA A 5 4.18 -6.67 -50.10
C ALA A 5 4.70 -5.25 -49.79
N LYS A 6 3.80 -4.31 -49.52
CA LYS A 6 4.17 -2.96 -49.06
C LYS A 6 4.65 -3.07 -47.61
N GLY A 7 5.92 -2.75 -47.37
CA GLY A 7 6.49 -2.63 -46.03
C GLY A 7 6.14 -1.30 -45.36
N PHE A 8 6.27 -1.25 -44.03
CA PHE A 8 6.18 -0.01 -43.25
C PHE A 8 7.36 0.93 -43.57
N THR A 9 7.08 2.22 -43.61
CA THR A 9 8.12 3.25 -43.73
C THR A 9 8.78 3.53 -42.38
N LEU A 10 10.04 3.99 -42.41
CA LEU A 10 10.75 4.45 -41.22
C LEU A 10 9.99 5.58 -40.51
N ILE A 11 9.38 6.49 -41.27
CA ILE A 11 8.65 7.62 -40.70
C ILE A 11 7.36 7.17 -39.99
N GLU A 12 6.62 6.20 -40.52
CA GLU A 12 5.46 5.61 -39.84
C GLU A 12 5.88 4.96 -38.53
N LEU A 13 7.00 4.22 -38.52
CA LEU A 13 7.51 3.61 -37.29
C LEU A 13 7.92 4.66 -36.26
N MET A 14 8.57 5.75 -36.68
CA MET A 14 8.93 6.85 -35.77
C MET A 14 7.70 7.53 -35.15
N ILE A 15 6.63 7.73 -35.93
CA ILE A 15 5.38 8.31 -35.43
C ILE A 15 4.73 7.35 -34.40
N VAL A 16 4.69 6.05 -34.69
CA VAL A 16 4.15 5.05 -33.75
C VAL A 16 4.92 5.05 -32.43
N VAL A 17 6.26 5.04 -32.49
CA VAL A 17 7.10 5.07 -31.28
C VAL A 17 6.88 6.38 -30.51
N ALA A 18 6.75 7.52 -31.18
CA ALA A 18 6.47 8.79 -30.53
C ALA A 18 5.11 8.75 -29.78
N ILE A 19 4.06 8.21 -30.41
CA ILE A 19 2.74 8.08 -29.78
C ILE A 19 2.81 7.15 -28.57
N VAL A 20 3.43 5.97 -28.71
CA VAL A 20 3.58 5.02 -27.59
C VAL A 20 4.39 5.63 -26.45
N GLY A 21 5.45 6.39 -26.75
CA GLY A 21 6.24 7.09 -25.74
C GLY A 21 5.42 8.09 -24.91
N ILE A 22 4.57 8.88 -25.56
CA ILE A 22 3.68 9.84 -24.88
C ILE A 22 2.67 9.10 -24.00
N LEU A 23 2.06 8.04 -24.51
CA LEU A 23 1.08 7.25 -23.74
C LEU A 23 1.74 6.58 -22.53
N ALA A 24 2.92 5.99 -22.70
CA ALA A 24 3.65 5.33 -21.62
C ALA A 24 4.03 6.30 -20.49
N ALA A 25 4.41 7.53 -20.83
CA ALA A 25 4.79 8.56 -19.86
C ALA A 25 3.66 8.91 -18.87
N VAL A 26 2.40 8.83 -19.30
CA VAL A 26 1.22 9.11 -18.46
C VAL A 26 0.64 7.83 -17.85
N ALA A 27 0.52 6.77 -18.65
CA ALA A 27 -0.14 5.54 -18.22
C ALA A 27 0.65 4.80 -17.13
N TYR A 28 1.97 4.72 -17.27
CA TYR A 28 2.82 3.97 -16.35
C TYR A 28 2.78 4.49 -14.90
N PRO A 29 3.03 5.79 -14.61
CA PRO A 29 2.98 6.29 -13.24
C PRO A 29 1.57 6.17 -12.63
N ASN A 30 0.52 6.37 -13.43
CA ASN A 30 -0.86 6.22 -12.97
C ASN A 30 -1.18 4.77 -12.57
N TYR A 31 -0.71 3.79 -13.36
CA TYR A 31 -0.87 2.39 -13.02
C TYR A 31 -0.16 2.03 -11.71
N ILE A 32 1.07 2.49 -11.52
CA ILE A 32 1.81 2.25 -10.27
C ILE A 32 1.08 2.84 -9.07
N GLU A 33 0.55 4.06 -9.17
CA GLU A 33 -0.20 4.68 -8.07
C GLU A 33 -1.52 3.94 -7.78
N TYR A 34 -2.19 3.41 -8.82
CA TYR A 34 -3.36 2.56 -8.66
C TYR A 34 -3.03 1.28 -7.85
N VAL A 35 -1.95 0.59 -8.21
CA VAL A 35 -1.50 -0.62 -7.49
C VAL A 35 -1.11 -0.30 -6.05
N LYS A 36 -0.37 0.80 -5.83
CA LYS A 36 -0.03 1.28 -4.47
C LYS A 36 -1.27 1.53 -3.62
N ARG A 37 -2.31 2.15 -4.20
CA ARG A 37 -3.58 2.39 -3.50
C ARG A 37 -4.26 1.09 -3.06
N THR A 38 -4.20 0.05 -3.87
CA THR A 38 -4.69 -1.29 -3.48
C THR A 38 -3.94 -1.81 -2.26
N HIS A 39 -2.61 -1.79 -2.27
CA HIS A 39 -1.82 -2.27 -1.13
C HIS A 39 -2.00 -1.44 0.15
N ARG A 40 -2.19 -0.12 0.03
CA ARG A 40 -2.59 0.75 1.17
C ARG A 40 -3.92 0.30 1.78
N THR A 41 -4.88 -0.08 0.94
CA THR A 41 -6.19 -0.56 1.39
C THR A 41 -6.06 -1.94 2.05
N GLU A 42 -5.29 -2.85 1.47
CA GLU A 42 -5.02 -4.17 2.03
C GLU A 42 -4.42 -4.09 3.44
N ILE A 43 -3.39 -3.26 3.64
CA ILE A 43 -2.77 -3.12 4.97
C ILE A 43 -3.70 -2.43 5.97
N ALA A 44 -4.49 -1.44 5.54
CA ALA A 44 -5.47 -0.78 6.41
C ALA A 44 -6.57 -1.75 6.89
N VAL A 45 -7.02 -2.65 6.00
CA VAL A 45 -7.96 -3.74 6.34
C VAL A 45 -7.29 -4.71 7.31
N LEU A 46 -6.08 -5.19 7.00
CA LEU A 46 -5.36 -6.13 7.86
C LEU A 46 -5.13 -5.57 9.27
N LEU A 47 -4.71 -4.31 9.39
CA LEU A 47 -4.57 -3.63 10.69
C LEU A 47 -5.89 -3.56 11.45
N SER A 48 -7.00 -3.28 10.75
CA SER A 48 -8.33 -3.23 11.36
C SER A 48 -8.81 -4.61 11.82
N GLU A 49 -8.48 -5.67 11.10
CA GLU A 49 -8.76 -7.05 11.49
C GLU A 49 -7.93 -7.46 12.72
N GLN A 50 -6.64 -7.13 12.73
CA GLN A 50 -5.76 -7.42 13.87
C GLN A 50 -6.19 -6.65 15.11
N ALA A 51 -6.59 -5.38 14.99
CA ALA A 51 -7.15 -4.63 16.11
C ALA A 51 -8.40 -5.33 16.70
N GLN A 52 -9.34 -5.77 15.85
CA GLN A 52 -10.50 -6.54 16.31
C GLN A 52 -10.12 -7.90 16.95
N ASN A 53 -9.08 -8.56 16.46
CA ASN A 53 -8.55 -9.78 17.07
C ASN A 53 -8.03 -9.52 18.49
N LEU A 54 -7.30 -8.41 18.67
CA LEU A 54 -6.78 -7.98 19.96
C LEU A 54 -7.92 -7.68 20.95
N GLU A 55 -8.94 -6.91 20.54
CA GLU A 55 -10.11 -6.61 21.38
C GLU A 55 -10.85 -7.89 21.83
N ARG A 56 -11.00 -8.87 20.93
CA ARG A 56 -11.57 -10.18 21.26
C ARG A 56 -10.67 -10.99 22.20
N TYR A 57 -9.36 -10.84 22.10
CA TYR A 57 -8.42 -11.48 23.01
C TYR A 57 -8.53 -10.86 24.41
N TYR A 58 -8.55 -9.53 24.51
CA TYR A 58 -8.71 -8.82 25.77
C TYR A 58 -10.03 -9.14 26.46
N SER A 59 -11.13 -9.21 25.71
CA SER A 59 -12.44 -9.58 26.27
C SER A 59 -12.46 -10.97 26.94
N ARG A 60 -11.54 -11.87 26.57
CA ARG A 60 -11.43 -13.23 27.13
C ARG A 60 -10.40 -13.34 28.26
N ASN A 61 -9.31 -12.57 28.18
CA ASN A 61 -8.14 -12.73 29.06
C ASN A 61 -7.89 -11.54 30.00
N GLY A 62 -8.42 -10.36 29.68
CA GLY A 62 -8.22 -9.12 30.43
C GLY A 62 -6.88 -8.41 30.17
N PHE A 63 -6.09 -8.85 29.19
CA PHE A 63 -4.82 -8.21 28.80
C PHE A 63 -4.44 -8.47 27.33
N TYR A 64 -3.53 -7.68 26.73
CA TYR A 64 -3.06 -7.89 25.34
C TYR A 64 -1.69 -8.57 25.19
N THR A 65 -0.83 -8.58 26.21
CA THR A 65 0.61 -8.94 26.10
C THR A 65 0.93 -10.28 25.43
N ASN A 66 0.04 -11.27 25.51
CA ASN A 66 0.23 -12.61 24.93
C ASN A 66 -0.64 -12.86 23.69
N ALA A 67 -1.29 -11.83 23.15
CA ALA A 67 -2.10 -11.97 21.96
C ALA A 67 -1.21 -12.19 20.72
N SER A 68 -1.66 -13.05 19.81
CA SER A 68 -0.99 -13.27 18.53
C SER A 68 -1.47 -12.26 17.49
N VAL A 69 -0.53 -11.72 16.71
CA VAL A 69 -0.79 -10.77 15.63
C VAL A 69 -0.09 -11.28 14.37
N VAL A 70 -0.78 -11.20 13.24
CA VAL A 70 -0.20 -11.52 11.92
C VAL A 70 0.87 -10.48 11.56
N GLY A 71 2.04 -10.93 11.15
CA GLY A 71 3.22 -10.08 10.89
C GLY A 71 3.16 -9.17 9.65
N GLY A 72 2.01 -9.09 8.95
CA GLY A 72 1.83 -8.26 7.76
C GLY A 72 1.56 -9.06 6.48
N ASN A 73 2.02 -8.53 5.35
CA ASN A 73 1.88 -9.10 4.00
C ASN A 73 3.20 -8.93 3.20
N GLY A 74 3.18 -9.20 1.89
CA GLY A 74 4.38 -9.08 1.05
C GLY A 74 4.93 -7.64 0.85
N TYR A 75 4.16 -6.62 1.24
CA TYR A 75 4.49 -5.21 1.01
C TYR A 75 4.66 -4.41 2.31
N TYR A 76 4.09 -4.89 3.41
CA TYR A 76 4.12 -4.26 4.72
C TYR A 76 4.40 -5.30 5.80
N THR A 77 5.29 -4.97 6.71
CA THR A 77 5.52 -5.72 7.95
C THR A 77 4.79 -5.03 9.10
N ILE A 78 4.00 -5.79 9.86
CA ILE A 78 3.31 -5.33 11.07
C ILE A 78 4.17 -5.67 12.29
N THR A 79 4.52 -4.63 13.05
CA THR A 79 5.21 -4.73 14.33
C THR A 79 4.23 -4.34 15.44
N PRO A 80 3.70 -5.30 16.21
CA PRO A 80 2.82 -5.00 17.33
C PRO A 80 3.64 -4.57 18.55
N THR A 81 3.13 -3.57 19.28
CA THR A 81 3.56 -3.24 20.65
C THR A 81 2.36 -3.51 21.55
N LEU A 82 2.44 -4.56 22.38
CA LEU A 82 1.33 -5.03 23.20
C LEU A 82 1.68 -4.87 24.68
N ASN A 83 0.85 -4.14 25.43
CA ASN A 83 0.94 -4.08 26.89
C ASN A 83 -0.30 -4.70 27.52
N ALA A 84 -0.41 -4.64 28.85
CA ALA A 84 -1.58 -5.22 29.52
C ALA A 84 -2.89 -4.50 29.14
N GLN A 85 -2.86 -3.17 29.00
CA GLN A 85 -4.08 -2.35 28.84
C GLN A 85 -4.17 -1.62 27.50
N ASP A 86 -3.11 -1.64 26.69
CA ASP A 86 -3.09 -0.97 25.41
C ASP A 86 -2.30 -1.76 24.37
N PHE A 87 -2.48 -1.36 23.11
CA PHE A 87 -1.67 -1.82 22.02
C PHE A 87 -1.47 -0.71 20.98
N THR A 88 -0.38 -0.85 20.23
CA THR A 88 -0.16 -0.12 18.98
C THR A 88 0.27 -1.12 17.93
N LEU A 89 -0.41 -1.13 16.79
CA LEU A 89 -0.01 -1.88 15.61
C LEU A 89 0.62 -0.91 14.62
N ALA A 90 1.88 -1.11 14.29
CA ALA A 90 2.59 -0.31 13.30
C ALA A 90 2.93 -1.16 12.08
N ALA A 91 2.45 -0.76 10.90
CA ALA A 91 2.82 -1.35 9.63
C ALA A 91 3.80 -0.45 8.89
N THR A 92 4.94 -1.00 8.49
CA THR A 92 5.99 -0.31 7.72
C THR A 92 6.23 -1.04 6.42
N ALA A 93 6.51 -0.31 5.33
CA ALA A 93 6.81 -0.92 4.05
C ALA A 93 7.98 -1.90 4.16
N THR A 94 7.81 -3.10 3.63
CA THR A 94 8.87 -4.11 3.61
C THR A 94 9.99 -3.63 2.69
N ALA A 95 11.25 -3.82 3.14
CA ALA A 95 12.42 -3.41 2.38
C ALA A 95 12.43 -4.05 0.98
N GLY A 96 12.71 -3.23 -0.05
CA GLY A 96 12.70 -3.67 -1.46
C GLY A 96 11.30 -3.83 -2.08
N SER A 97 10.23 -3.64 -1.32
CA SER A 97 8.87 -3.62 -1.88
C SER A 97 8.57 -2.32 -2.64
N MET A 98 7.54 -2.35 -3.49
CA MET A 98 7.09 -1.14 -4.21
C MET A 98 6.50 -0.06 -3.29
N MET A 99 6.22 -0.38 -2.02
CA MET A 99 5.68 0.55 -1.03
C MET A 99 6.77 1.36 -0.32
N VAL A 100 8.06 1.07 -0.57
CA VAL A 100 9.15 1.92 -0.08
C VAL A 100 9.03 3.32 -0.71
N GLY A 101 9.09 4.35 0.13
CA GLY A 101 8.94 5.74 -0.30
C GLY A 101 7.51 6.11 -0.71
N ASP A 102 6.51 5.30 -0.35
CA ASP A 102 5.11 5.66 -0.54
C ASP A 102 4.74 6.94 0.22
N LYS A 103 3.93 7.81 -0.39
CA LYS A 103 3.51 9.09 0.20
C LYS A 103 2.78 8.95 1.53
N CYS A 104 2.16 7.79 1.78
CA CYS A 104 1.45 7.50 3.02
C CYS A 104 2.35 6.97 4.14
N GLY A 105 3.64 6.71 3.88
CA GLY A 105 4.56 6.21 4.89
C GLY A 105 4.08 4.92 5.56
N GLY A 106 4.31 4.80 6.86
CA GLY A 106 3.78 3.74 7.70
C GLY A 106 2.31 3.93 8.03
N PHE A 107 1.66 2.88 8.51
CA PHE A 107 0.29 2.90 9.00
C PHE A 107 0.28 2.48 10.46
N THR A 108 -0.42 3.22 11.31
CA THR A 108 -0.55 2.86 12.73
C THR A 108 -2.00 2.89 13.17
N ILE A 109 -2.38 1.91 14.00
CA ILE A 109 -3.65 1.91 14.72
C ILE A 109 -3.42 1.57 16.20
N THR A 110 -4.08 2.30 17.08
CA THR A 110 -4.04 2.06 18.54
C THR A 110 -5.33 1.40 19.02
N GLN A 111 -5.36 0.98 20.28
CA GLN A 111 -6.54 0.40 20.96
C GLN A 111 -7.76 1.33 20.95
N THR A 112 -7.57 2.65 20.92
CA THR A 112 -8.67 3.62 20.83
C THR A 112 -9.24 3.75 19.42
N GLY A 113 -8.68 3.03 18.44
CA GLY A 113 -8.98 3.19 17.02
C GLY A 113 -8.34 4.43 16.39
N ALA A 114 -7.46 5.14 17.12
CA ALA A 114 -6.73 6.27 16.57
C ALA A 114 -5.77 5.79 15.46
N ARG A 115 -5.81 6.47 14.32
CA ARG A 115 -5.05 6.13 13.12
C ARG A 115 -4.07 7.24 12.79
N SER A 116 -2.86 6.86 12.45
CA SER A 116 -1.86 7.82 11.97
C SER A 116 -0.95 7.21 10.91
N ASN A 117 -0.26 8.08 10.18
CA ASN A 117 0.65 7.71 9.11
C ASN A 117 2.07 8.24 9.37
N PRO A 118 2.90 7.54 10.15
CA PRO A 118 4.28 7.96 10.41
C PRO A 118 5.10 8.03 9.11
N GLY A 119 5.81 9.14 8.90
CA GLY A 119 6.62 9.34 7.70
C GLY A 119 5.81 9.62 6.43
N ALA A 120 4.52 9.97 6.55
CA ALA A 120 3.75 10.49 5.42
C ALA A 120 4.37 11.79 4.89
N SER A 121 4.25 12.00 3.58
CA SER A 121 4.69 13.22 2.91
C SER A 121 3.87 14.44 3.38
N SER A 122 4.47 15.63 3.32
CA SER A 122 3.79 16.86 3.71
C SER A 122 2.51 17.08 2.90
N GLY A 123 1.43 17.47 3.58
CA GLY A 123 0.11 17.69 2.98
C GLY A 123 -0.72 16.42 2.73
N VAL A 124 -0.17 15.23 2.95
CA VAL A 124 -0.94 13.97 2.91
C VAL A 124 -1.65 13.77 4.25
N THR A 125 -2.97 13.56 4.22
CA THR A 125 -3.76 13.34 5.41
C THR A 125 -3.98 11.85 5.69
N THR A 126 -4.31 11.51 6.94
CA THR A 126 -4.72 10.14 7.32
C THR A 126 -5.90 9.65 6.47
N LYS A 127 -6.83 10.55 6.10
CA LYS A 127 -7.97 10.26 5.23
C LYS A 127 -7.55 9.79 3.84
N ASP A 128 -6.54 10.43 3.26
CA ASP A 128 -6.02 10.08 1.92
C ASP A 128 -5.39 8.67 1.90
N CYS A 129 -4.85 8.22 3.03
CA CYS A 129 -4.12 6.97 3.15
C CYS A 129 -4.98 5.80 3.59
N TRP A 130 -5.92 6.02 4.51
CA TRP A 130 -6.81 4.98 5.06
C TRP A 130 -8.08 4.78 4.25
N GLY A 131 -8.27 5.52 3.15
CA GLY A 131 -9.37 5.32 2.21
C GLY A 131 -10.74 5.70 2.77
N ARG A 132 -10.80 6.67 3.71
CA ARG A 132 -12.06 7.18 4.27
C ARG A 132 -12.05 8.69 4.41
#